data_AF-I3Y675-F1
#
_entry.id   AF-I3Y675-F1
#
_cell.length_a   1.000
_cell.length_b   1.000
_cell.length_c   1.000
_cell.angle_alpha   90.00
_cell.angle_beta   90.00
_cell.angle_gamma   90.00
#
_symmetry.space_group_name_H-M   'P 1'
#
loop_
_entity.id
_entity.type
_entity.pdbx_description
1 polymer ?
#
loop_
_entity_poly.entity_id
_entity_poly.type
_entity_poly.pdbx_seq_one_letter_code
_entity_poly.pdbx_strand_id
1 'polypeptide(L)' 'MRTFEDIKTEIEALPHREYMKLLHWFSEHDWNAWDEEIERDSAAGKLDFLIREALEEKTRGNLGQI' A
#
# COMPACT_ATOMS: atom_id res chain seq x y z
N MET A 1 -30.94 -3.57 -2.14
CA MET A 1 -29.47 -3.72 -2.19
C MET A 1 -28.93 -2.49 -2.89
N ARG A 2 -27.93 -1.80 -2.34
CA ARG A 2 -27.30 -0.67 -3.04
C ARG A 2 -26.33 -1.21 -4.07
N THR A 3 -26.28 -0.57 -5.24
CA THR A 3 -25.28 -0.87 -6.28
C THR A 3 -23.97 -0.15 -5.99
N PHE A 4 -22.91 -0.55 -6.69
CA PHE A 4 -21.64 0.16 -6.63
C PHE A 4 -21.78 1.64 -7.02
N GLU A 5 -22.54 1.94 -8.08
CA GLU A 5 -22.76 3.31 -8.55
C GLU A 5 -23.54 4.15 -7.54
N ASP A 6 -24.47 3.55 -6.79
CA ASP A 6 -25.18 4.24 -5.70
C ASP A 6 -24.20 4.65 -4.59
N ILE A 7 -23.30 3.74 -4.19
CA ILE A 7 -22.29 4.01 -3.15
C ILE A 7 -21.29 5.06 -3.63
N LYS A 8 -20.82 4.97 -4.88
CA LYS A 8 -19.91 5.94 -5.46
C LYS A 8 -20.51 7.34 -5.46
N THR A 9 -21.77 7.47 -5.89
CA THR A 9 -22.50 8.74 -5.88
C THR A 9 -22.60 9.32 -4.46
N GLU A 10 -22.89 8.47 -3.47
CA GLU A 10 -22.93 8.91 -2.07
C GLU A 10 -21.57 9.37 -1.53
N ILE A 11 -20.48 8.71 -1.93
CA ILE A 11 -19.10 9.10 -1.57
C ILE A 11 -18.75 10.45 -2.21
N GLU A 12 -19.08 10.65 -3.49
CA GLU A 12 -18.84 11.91 -4.20
C GLU A 12 -19.63 13.09 -3.61
N ALA A 13 -20.78 12.81 -3.00
CA ALA A 13 -21.61 13.80 -2.32
C ALA A 13 -21.14 14.13 -0.89
N LEU A 14 -20.14 13.44 -0.34
CA LEU A 14 -19.67 13.68 1.02
C LEU A 14 -19.04 15.08 1.16
N PRO A 15 -19.34 15.79 2.27
CA PRO A 15 -18.54 16.96 2.65
C PRO A 15 -17.07 16.58 2.78
N HIS A 16 -16.18 17.49 2.38
CA HIS A 16 -14.73 17.25 2.35
C HIS A 16 -14.19 16.62 3.66
N ARG A 17 -14.67 17.06 4.83
CA ARG A 17 -14.27 16.51 6.12
C ARG A 17 -14.60 15.03 6.28
N GLU A 18 -15.79 14.62 5.87
CA GLU A 18 -16.23 13.22 5.98
C GLU A 18 -15.56 12.35 4.92
N TYR A 19 -15.34 12.90 3.72
CA TYR A 19 -14.51 12.26 2.69
C TYR A 19 -13.08 11.99 3.18
N MET A 20 -12.45 12.96 3.86
CA MET A 20 -11.10 12.77 4.42
C MET A 20 -11.06 11.70 5.52
N LYS A 21 -12.10 11.58 6.35
CA LYS A 21 -12.19 10.47 7.31
C LYS A 21 -12.33 9.12 6.62
N LEU A 22 -13.14 9.05 5.57
CA LEU A 22 -13.30 7.84 4.78
C LEU A 22 -11.96 7.40 4.17
N LEU A 23 -11.19 8.32 3.58
CA LEU A 23 -9.86 8.03 3.06
C LEU A 23 -8.88 7.54 4.13
N HIS A 24 -8.89 8.17 5.31
CA HIS A 24 -8.03 7.74 6.42
C HIS A 24 -8.38 6.32 6.86
N TRP A 25 -9.67 6.03 7.05
CA TRP A 25 -10.14 4.70 7.39
C TRP A 25 -9.81 3.66 6.31
N PHE A 26 -9.97 4.01 5.03
CA PHE A 26 -9.63 3.11 3.92
C PHE A 26 -8.14 2.76 3.92
N SER A 27 -7.27 3.75 4.15
CA SER A 27 -5.85 3.51 4.30
C SER A 27 -5.58 2.54 5.45
N GLU A 28 -6.13 2.80 6.65
CA GLU A 28 -6.04 1.92 7.82
C GLU A 28 -6.53 0.49 7.55
N HIS A 29 -7.62 0.35 6.80
CA HIS A 29 -8.19 -0.95 6.47
C HIS A 29 -7.29 -1.76 5.53
N ASP A 30 -6.74 -1.10 4.52
CA ASP A 30 -5.93 -1.77 3.49
C ASP A 30 -4.53 -2.13 4.01
N TRP A 31 -3.99 -1.44 5.03
CA TRP A 31 -2.67 -1.76 5.58
C TRP A 31 -2.51 -3.23 5.98
N ASN A 32 -3.52 -3.84 6.61
CA ASN A 32 -3.43 -5.25 7.00
C ASN A 32 -3.35 -6.20 5.79
N ALA A 33 -4.13 -5.93 4.74
CA ALA A 33 -4.08 -6.73 3.52
C ALA A 33 -2.75 -6.57 2.78
N TRP A 34 -2.20 -5.34 2.81
CA TRP A 34 -0.88 -5.04 2.26
C TRP A 34 0.24 -5.75 3.03
N ASP A 35 0.18 -5.78 4.35
CA ASP A 35 1.15 -6.52 5.18
C ASP A 35 1.12 -8.02 4.82
N GLU A 36 -0.07 -8.62 4.75
CA GLU A 36 -0.22 -10.03 4.34
C GLU A 36 0.31 -10.31 2.92
N GLU A 37 0.11 -9.39 1.99
CA GLU A 37 0.61 -9.52 0.62
C GLU A 37 2.13 -9.40 0.56
N ILE A 38 2.72 -8.44 1.26
CA ILE A 38 4.18 -8.26 1.36
C ILE A 38 4.83 -9.50 1.98
N GLU A 39 4.28 -10.04 3.06
CA GLU A 39 4.80 -11.26 3.70
C GLU A 39 4.74 -12.45 2.74
N ARG A 40 3.61 -12.63 2.03
CA ARG A 40 3.44 -13.70 1.04
C ARG A 40 4.43 -13.57 -0.11
N ASP A 41 4.61 -12.37 -0.64
CA ASP A 41 5.48 -12.11 -1.77
C ASP A 41 6.96 -12.20 -1.40
N SER A 42 7.31 -11.80 -0.18
CA SER A 42 8.62 -12.05 0.43
C SER A 42 8.88 -13.56 0.55
N ALA A 43 7.95 -14.32 1.11
CA ALA A 43 8.08 -15.78 1.25
C ALA A 43 8.15 -16.51 -0.09
N ALA A 44 7.52 -15.97 -1.14
CA ALA A 44 7.59 -16.48 -2.50
C ALA A 44 8.87 -16.06 -3.27
N GLY A 45 9.75 -15.26 -2.66
CA GLY A 45 10.98 -14.77 -3.29
C GLY A 45 10.77 -13.71 -4.37
N LYS A 46 9.54 -13.18 -4.50
CA LYS A 46 9.23 -12.16 -5.52
C LYS A 46 9.95 -10.84 -5.26
N LEU A 47 10.28 -10.57 -3.99
CA LEU A 47 10.97 -9.35 -3.56
C LEU A 47 12.50 -9.50 -3.55
N ASP A 48 13.05 -10.67 -3.92
CA ASP A 48 14.50 -10.93 -3.90
C ASP A 48 15.31 -9.99 -4.81
N PHE A 49 14.68 -9.42 -5.84
CA PHE A 49 15.35 -8.45 -6.71
C PHE A 49 15.75 -7.18 -5.97
N LEU A 50 14.95 -6.75 -4.98
CA LEU A 50 15.25 -5.59 -4.14
C LEU A 50 16.48 -5.84 -3.27
N ILE A 51 16.62 -7.07 -2.75
CA ILE A 51 17.81 -7.47 -1.98
C ILE A 51 19.05 -7.43 -2.88
N ARG A 52 18.95 -7.98 -4.10
CA ARG A 52 20.08 -7.95 -5.06
C ARG A 52 20.47 -6.52 -5.41
N GLU A 53 19.51 -5.67 -5.73
CA GLU A 53 19.74 -4.26 -6.05
C GLU A 53 20.41 -3.52 -4.87
N ALA A 54 19.91 -3.72 -3.65
CA ALA A 54 20.50 -3.12 -2.45
C ALA A 54 21.96 -3.57 -2.23
N LEU A 55 22.27 -4.84 -2.49
CA LEU A 55 23.65 -5.34 -2.42
C LEU A 55 24.54 -4.74 -3.51
N GLU A 56 24.05 -4.64 -4.74
CA GLU A 56 24.77 -4.01 -5.84
C GLU A 56 25.09 -2.54 -5.53
N GLU A 57 24.10 -1.76 -5.09
CA GLU A 57 24.29 -0.35 -4.76
C GLU A 57 25.21 -0.15 -3.53
N LYS A 58 25.17 -1.08 -2.57
CA LYS A 58 26.14 -1.12 -1.47
C LYS A 58 27.56 -1.36 -1.99
N THR A 59 27.76 -2.29 -2.92
CA THR A 59 29.09 -2.51 -3.52
C THR A 59 29.58 -1.33 -4.35
N ARG A 60 28.68 -0.56 -4.94
CA ARG A 60 28.99 0.67 -5.68
C ARG A 60 29.30 1.87 -4.77
N GLY A 61 29.03 1.75 -3.47
CA GLY A 61 29.21 2.82 -2.49
C GLY A 61 28.14 3.90 -2.55
N ASN A 62 27.02 3.63 -3.23
CA ASN A 62 25.89 4.56 -3.35
C ASN A 62 24.90 4.43 -2.19
N LEU A 63 24.99 3.34 -1.42
CA LEU A 63 24.19 3.12 -0.21
C LEU A 63 24.98 3.60 1.03
N GLY A 64 24.34 4.40 1.88
CA GLY A 64 24.90 4.79 3.18
C GLY A 64 25.08 3.59 4.12
N GLN A 65 25.88 3.74 5.18
CA GLN A 65 25.95 2.72 6.22
C GLN A 65 24.61 2.64 6.96
N ILE A 66 24.09 1.41 7.09
CA ILE A 66 22.89 1.07 7.86
C ILE A 66 23.26 1.01 9.34
#